data_AF-A0A7F8QCU1-F1
#
_entry.id   AF-A0A7F8QCU1-F1
#
_cell.length_a   1.000
_cell.length_b   1.000
_cell.length_c   1.000
_cell.angle_alpha   90.00
_cell.angle_beta   90.00
_cell.angle_gamma   90.00
#
_symmetry.space_group_name_H-M   'P 1'
#
loop_
_entity.id
_entity.type
_entity.pdbx_description
1 polymer ?
#
loop_
_entity_poly.entity_id
_entity_poly.type
_entity_poly.pdbx_seq_one_letter_code
_entity_poly.pdbx_strand_id
1 'polypeptide(L)'
;MTAESSDVVFKRAYIPRTLNEVKNYERDMDIMMKLKEEDMAMNAQQDNILYQTVTGLKKDLSGVQKVPALLENQAKEKACSDSEDAGSSECSDIDSEEQREQACSRKPTADVEVDKKERKKMVKEAQREKRKNKIPKHVKKRKEKTAKMKKGK
;
A
#
# COMPACT_ATOMS: atom_id res chain seq x y z
N MET A 1 9.01 32.67 -15.99
CA MET A 1 9.23 31.52 -16.91
C MET A 1 7.87 30.88 -17.17
N THR A 2 7.46 30.75 -18.43
CA THR A 2 6.19 30.13 -18.80
C THR A 2 6.33 28.60 -18.77
N ALA A 3 5.27 27.88 -18.36
CA ALA A 3 5.28 26.41 -18.24
C ALA A 3 5.63 25.69 -19.57
N GLU A 4 5.41 26.34 -20.71
CA GLU A 4 5.77 25.80 -22.02
C GLU A 4 7.28 25.60 -22.19
N SER A 5 8.11 26.47 -21.58
CA SER A 5 9.56 26.35 -21.66
C SER A 5 10.10 25.15 -20.88
N SER A 6 9.52 24.83 -19.72
CA SER A 6 9.90 23.65 -18.94
C SER A 6 9.51 22.35 -19.64
N ASP A 7 8.34 22.31 -20.28
CA ASP A 7 7.87 21.11 -20.98
C ASP A 7 8.75 20.74 -22.19
N VAL A 8 9.22 21.74 -22.95
CA VAL A 8 10.12 21.50 -24.08
C VAL A 8 11.48 21.00 -23.61
N VAL A 9 12.00 21.53 -22.50
CA VAL A 9 13.25 21.06 -21.88
C VAL A 9 13.08 19.61 -21.38
N PHE A 10 11.98 19.30 -20.69
CA PHE A 10 11.70 17.96 -20.18
C PHE A 10 11.61 16.91 -21.30
N LYS A 11 10.94 17.22 -22.42
CA LYS A 11 10.83 16.30 -23.57
C LYS A 11 12.15 16.04 -24.31
N ARG A 12 13.09 16.98 -24.24
CA ARG A 12 14.41 16.86 -24.91
C ARG A 12 15.48 16.28 -23.99
N ALA A 13 15.28 16.32 -22.68
CA ALA A 13 16.22 15.79 -21.71
C ALA A 13 16.26 14.26 -21.75
N TYR A 14 17.47 13.70 -21.65
CA TYR A 14 17.63 12.27 -21.42
C TYR A 14 17.32 11.94 -19.96
N ILE A 15 16.35 11.04 -19.72
CA ILE A 15 15.97 10.59 -18.39
C ILE A 15 16.37 9.12 -18.24
N PRO A 16 17.48 8.83 -17.53
CA PRO A 16 17.92 7.47 -17.23
C PRO A 16 16.82 6.60 -16.61
N ARG A 17 16.70 5.35 -17.08
CA ARG A 17 15.78 4.37 -16.49
C ARG A 17 16.39 3.65 -15.30
N THR A 18 17.69 3.38 -15.39
CA THR A 18 18.47 2.73 -14.34
C THR A 18 19.55 3.67 -13.80
N LEU A 19 19.94 3.51 -12.54
CA LEU A 19 21.00 4.33 -11.93
C LEU A 19 22.38 4.09 -12.56
N ASN A 20 22.59 2.93 -13.21
CA ASN A 20 23.81 2.60 -13.92
C ASN A 20 24.08 3.52 -15.14
N GLU A 21 23.04 4.11 -15.71
CA GLU A 21 23.14 5.02 -16.85
C GLU A 21 23.47 6.47 -16.43
N VAL A 22 23.40 6.78 -15.13
CA VAL A 22 23.65 8.12 -14.59
C VAL A 22 25.16 8.37 -14.52
N LYS A 23 25.68 9.16 -15.46
CA LYS A 23 27.13 9.45 -15.55
C LYS A 23 27.65 10.39 -14.45
N ASN A 24 26.81 11.28 -13.93
CA ASN A 24 27.24 12.42 -13.11
C ASN A 24 26.56 12.47 -11.74
N TYR A 25 26.41 11.33 -11.07
CA TYR A 25 25.69 11.25 -9.80
C TYR A 25 26.29 12.10 -8.67
N GLU A 26 27.61 12.33 -8.68
CA GLU A 26 28.30 13.17 -7.69
C GLU A 26 27.83 14.63 -7.75
N ARG A 27 27.73 15.16 -8.97
CA ARG A 27 27.27 16.54 -9.20
C ARG A 27 25.81 16.70 -8.81
N ASP A 28 24.98 15.71 -9.13
CA ASP A 28 23.57 15.69 -8.78
C ASP A 28 23.39 15.66 -7.25
N MET A 29 24.29 14.99 -6.53
CA MET A 29 24.30 15.00 -5.07
C MET A 29 24.75 16.33 -4.47
N ASP A 30 25.76 16.98 -5.04
CA ASP A 30 26.20 18.31 -4.60
C ASP A 30 25.09 19.37 -4.79
N ILE A 31 24.37 19.30 -5.91
CA ILE A 31 23.22 20.18 -6.18
C ILE A 31 22.14 19.96 -5.12
N MET A 32 21.84 18.71 -4.78
CA MET A 32 20.86 18.37 -3.74
C MET A 32 21.28 18.92 -2.36
N MET A 33 22.54 18.77 -1.99
CA MET A 33 23.04 19.23 -0.69
C MET A 33 22.97 20.75 -0.57
N LYS A 34 23.35 21.48 -1.63
CA LYS A 34 23.25 22.94 -1.67
C LYS A 34 21.80 23.43 -1.59
N LEU A 35 20.90 22.79 -2.34
CA LEU A 35 19.47 23.12 -2.29
C LEU A 35 18.84 22.82 -0.93
N LYS A 36 19.27 21.75 -0.25
CA LYS A 36 18.80 21.45 1.10
C LYS A 36 19.23 22.51 2.12
N GLU A 37 20.39 23.12 1.90
CA GLU A 37 20.93 24.19 2.73
C GLU A 37 20.27 25.55 2.44
N GLU A 38 19.96 25.83 1.16
CA GLU A 38 19.36 27.08 0.71
C GLU A 38 17.82 27.12 0.83
N ASP A 39 17.12 25.98 0.76
CA ASP A 39 15.65 25.93 0.62
C ASP A 39 14.94 24.99 1.62
N MET A 40 14.67 25.50 2.83
CA MET A 40 13.48 25.09 3.59
C MET A 40 12.19 25.83 3.16
N ALA A 41 12.30 26.87 2.32
CA ALA A 41 11.18 27.78 2.01
C ALA A 41 10.64 27.71 0.56
N MET A 42 11.42 27.25 -0.43
CA MET A 42 10.99 27.20 -1.85
C MET A 42 10.90 25.77 -2.42
N ASN A 43 10.43 24.80 -1.63
CA ASN A 43 10.39 23.37 -2.01
C ASN A 43 9.30 22.98 -3.03
N ALA A 44 8.84 23.91 -3.87
CA ALA A 44 7.65 23.68 -4.68
C ALA A 44 7.93 23.33 -6.16
N GLN A 45 9.05 23.73 -6.78
CA GLN A 45 9.07 23.81 -8.25
C GLN A 45 10.36 23.46 -8.99
N GLN A 46 11.38 22.89 -8.35
CA GLN A 46 12.63 22.56 -9.08
C GLN A 46 12.98 21.09 -8.94
N ASP A 47 12.37 20.27 -9.80
CA ASP A 47 12.82 18.89 -10.07
C ASP A 47 14.14 18.95 -10.87
N ASN A 48 15.24 19.32 -10.20
CA ASN A 48 16.55 19.42 -10.83
C ASN A 48 17.10 18.04 -11.28
N ILE A 49 16.57 16.96 -10.71
CA ILE A 49 17.03 15.59 -10.94
C ILE A 49 15.86 14.77 -11.52
N LEU A 50 15.79 14.73 -12.84
CA LEU A 50 14.60 14.22 -13.57
C LEU A 50 14.40 12.70 -13.41
N TYR A 51 15.44 11.93 -13.11
CA TYR A 51 15.36 10.47 -12.96
C TYR A 51 14.85 10.04 -11.58
N GLN A 52 14.62 10.96 -10.65
CA GLN A 52 14.20 10.66 -9.28
C GLN A 52 12.87 9.89 -9.22
N THR A 53 11.86 10.35 -9.96
CA THR A 53 10.52 9.73 -9.97
C THR A 53 10.51 8.38 -10.68
N VAL A 54 11.28 8.25 -11.76
CA VAL A 54 11.41 7.01 -12.55
C VAL A 54 12.09 5.91 -11.73
N THR A 55 13.12 6.26 -10.98
CA THR A 55 13.88 5.33 -10.14
C THR A 55 13.26 5.13 -8.76
N GLY A 56 12.25 5.92 -8.39
CA GLY A 56 11.57 5.85 -7.10
C GLY A 56 12.44 6.29 -5.94
N LEU A 57 13.38 7.22 -6.15
CA LEU A 57 14.23 7.76 -5.09
C LEU A 57 13.53 8.87 -4.30
N LYS A 58 13.91 9.03 -3.04
CA LYS A 58 13.45 10.12 -2.17
C LYS A 58 13.93 11.47 -2.67
N LYS A 59 13.19 12.51 -2.23
CA LYS A 59 13.63 13.89 -1.91
C LYS A 59 15.14 14.11 -2.02
N ASP A 60 15.86 13.46 -1.13
CA ASP A 60 17.26 13.73 -0.83
C ASP A 60 18.24 12.75 -1.50
N LEU A 61 17.79 11.92 -2.46
CA LEU A 61 18.52 10.78 -3.06
C LEU A 61 19.08 9.74 -2.06
N SER A 62 18.85 9.90 -0.76
CA SER A 62 19.33 9.02 0.31
C SER A 62 18.80 7.57 0.23
N GLY A 63 17.75 7.31 -0.56
CA GLY A 63 17.25 5.95 -0.78
C GLY A 63 15.89 5.91 -1.48
N VAL A 64 15.27 4.73 -1.48
CA VAL A 64 13.99 4.47 -2.15
C VAL A 64 12.81 5.05 -1.38
N GLN A 65 11.89 5.69 -2.10
CA GLN A 65 10.61 6.19 -1.60
C GLN A 65 9.55 5.08 -1.72
N LYS A 66 9.14 4.51 -0.57
CA LYS A 66 8.10 3.45 -0.51
C LYS A 66 6.67 3.98 -0.67
N VAL A 67 6.43 5.21 -0.23
CA VAL A 67 5.13 5.89 -0.30
C VAL A 67 5.31 7.15 -1.13
N PRO A 68 4.49 7.39 -2.17
CA PRO A 68 4.65 8.56 -3.01
C PRO A 68 4.57 9.85 -2.18
N ALA A 69 5.36 10.86 -2.52
CA ALA A 69 5.45 12.13 -1.78
C ALA A 69 4.09 12.78 -1.48
N LEU A 70 3.13 12.68 -2.40
CA LEU A 70 1.76 13.19 -2.25
C LEU A 70 0.98 12.52 -1.10
N LEU A 71 1.32 11.27 -0.76
CA LEU A 71 0.68 10.49 0.30
C LEU A 71 1.53 10.38 1.56
N GLU A 72 2.73 10.96 1.58
CA GLU A 72 3.68 10.81 2.68
C GLU A 72 3.13 11.37 3.99
N ASN A 73 2.41 12.49 3.96
CA ASN A 73 1.78 13.08 5.15
C ASN A 73 0.68 12.16 5.73
N GLN A 74 -0.14 11.56 4.87
CA GLN A 74 -1.19 10.62 5.29
C GLN A 74 -0.61 9.27 5.80
N ALA A 75 0.61 8.91 5.37
CA ALA A 75 1.27 7.69 5.79
C ALA A 75 2.11 7.87 7.07
N LYS A 76 2.72 9.05 7.29
CA LYS A 76 3.43 9.38 8.54
C LYS A 76 2.50 9.31 9.75
N GLU A 77 1.25 9.76 9.59
CA GLU A 77 0.20 9.63 10.60
C GLU A 77 -0.15 8.17 10.95
N LYS A 78 0.15 7.21 10.06
CA LYS A 78 -0.07 5.77 10.28
C LYS A 78 1.17 4.99 10.72
N ALA A 79 2.37 5.57 10.61
CA ALA A 79 3.64 4.89 10.90
C ALA A 79 4.11 5.03 12.35
N CYS A 80 3.53 5.93 13.15
CA CYS A 80 3.86 6.09 14.57
C CYS A 80 3.27 5.00 15.49
N SER A 81 2.83 3.85 14.96
CA SER A 81 2.22 2.76 15.75
C SER A 81 2.75 1.36 15.42
N ASP A 82 3.91 1.22 14.77
CA ASP A 82 4.46 -0.10 14.48
C ASP A 82 6.01 -0.06 14.49
N SER A 83 6.57 -0.02 15.70
CA SER A 83 7.95 -0.42 15.96
C SER A 83 7.87 -1.45 17.07
N GLU A 84 8.08 -2.72 16.73
CA GLU A 84 9.08 -3.59 17.36
C GLU A 84 9.04 -4.99 16.72
N ASP A 85 10.24 -5.42 16.37
CA ASP A 85 10.78 -6.78 16.54
C ASP A 85 10.92 -7.72 15.33
N ALA A 86 12.14 -8.23 15.29
CA ALA A 86 12.83 -8.93 14.23
C ALA A 86 12.57 -10.44 14.29
N GLY A 87 12.73 -11.11 13.15
CA GLY A 87 12.79 -12.57 13.10
C GLY A 87 12.39 -13.14 11.75
N SER A 88 13.19 -12.88 10.72
CA SER A 88 13.09 -13.62 9.47
C SER A 88 13.73 -14.99 9.68
N SER A 89 12.90 -15.99 9.98
CA SER A 89 13.24 -17.41 9.82
C SER A 89 12.65 -17.88 8.49
N GLU A 90 13.55 -18.27 7.62
CA GLU A 90 13.34 -19.00 6.38
C GLU A 90 12.51 -20.27 6.61
N CYS A 91 11.38 -20.43 5.90
CA CYS A 91 10.93 -21.73 5.37
C CYS A 91 9.60 -21.63 4.61
N SER A 92 9.57 -22.37 3.50
CA SER A 92 8.44 -23.09 2.87
C SER A 92 7.90 -22.52 1.56
N ASP A 93 8.31 -23.20 0.48
CA ASP A 93 7.63 -23.36 -0.80
C ASP A 93 6.10 -23.44 -0.68
N ILE A 94 5.38 -22.72 -1.55
CA ILE A 94 4.14 -23.23 -2.13
C ILE A 94 3.94 -22.69 -3.55
N ASP A 95 3.88 -23.65 -4.46
CA ASP A 95 3.49 -23.59 -5.85
C ASP A 95 1.98 -23.29 -6.02
N SER A 96 1.58 -22.98 -7.27
CA SER A 96 0.21 -22.94 -7.83
C SER A 96 -0.60 -21.63 -7.76
N GLU A 97 -0.41 -20.82 -8.80
CA GLU A 97 -1.39 -20.43 -9.84
C GLU A 97 -2.87 -20.09 -9.51
N GLU A 98 -3.30 -19.03 -10.19
CA GLU A 98 -4.65 -18.65 -10.62
C GLU A 98 -5.68 -18.00 -9.65
N GLN A 99 -5.81 -16.68 -9.84
CA GLN A 99 -7.05 -16.01 -10.28
C GLN A 99 -8.24 -15.94 -9.28
N ARG A 100 -8.45 -14.76 -8.69
CA ARG A 100 -9.55 -13.84 -9.08
C ARG A 100 -9.67 -12.66 -8.14
N GLU A 101 -9.66 -11.51 -8.78
CA GLU A 101 -10.03 -10.20 -8.27
C GLU A 101 -11.46 -10.20 -7.73
N GLN A 102 -11.63 -9.80 -6.48
CA GLN A 102 -12.89 -9.19 -6.06
C GLN A 102 -12.63 -8.13 -5.00
N ALA A 103 -12.59 -6.89 -5.48
CA ALA A 103 -12.56 -5.68 -4.69
C ALA A 103 -13.66 -5.71 -3.62
N CYS A 104 -13.27 -5.80 -2.36
CA CYS A 104 -14.13 -5.44 -1.25
C CYS A 104 -13.45 -4.26 -0.57
N SER A 105 -13.95 -3.07 -0.89
CA SER A 105 -13.59 -1.79 -0.28
C SER A 105 -13.61 -1.91 1.24
N ARG A 106 -12.45 -2.12 1.85
CA ARG A 106 -12.27 -2.07 3.30
C ARG A 106 -12.31 -0.60 3.70
N LYS A 107 -13.50 -0.09 3.98
CA LYS A 107 -13.66 1.10 4.82
C LYS A 107 -12.89 0.83 6.12
N PRO A 108 -11.88 1.62 6.51
CA PRO A 108 -11.30 1.49 7.84
C PRO A 108 -12.32 2.11 8.79
N THR A 109 -13.21 1.28 9.33
CA THR A 109 -14.03 1.69 10.47
C THR A 109 -13.08 2.01 11.61
N ALA A 110 -13.20 3.23 12.13
CA ALA A 110 -12.47 3.77 13.26
C ALA A 110 -12.69 2.94 14.53
N ASP A 111 -11.94 1.84 14.67
CA ASP A 111 -11.91 0.97 15.84
C ASP A 111 -10.63 0.12 15.81
N VAL A 112 -9.47 0.79 15.96
CA VAL A 112 -8.14 0.15 15.95
C VAL A 112 -7.57 0.06 17.38
N GLU A 113 -8.42 -0.06 18.39
CA GLU A 113 -7.99 -0.17 19.79
C GLU A 113 -8.39 -1.46 20.50
N VAL A 114 -9.20 -2.32 19.88
CA VAL A 114 -9.40 -3.66 20.44
C VAL A 114 -8.18 -4.54 20.14
N ASP A 115 -7.44 -4.89 21.19
CA ASP A 115 -6.29 -5.80 21.14
C ASP A 115 -6.65 -7.05 20.30
N LYS A 116 -5.69 -7.59 19.54
CA LYS A 116 -5.87 -8.76 18.65
C LYS A 116 -6.56 -9.93 19.39
N LYS A 117 -6.31 -10.04 20.70
CA LYS A 117 -6.95 -11.02 21.61
C LYS A 117 -8.45 -10.75 21.80
N GLU A 118 -8.84 -9.50 22.02
CA GLU A 118 -10.23 -9.08 22.20
C GLU A 118 -11.04 -9.28 20.92
N ARG A 119 -10.48 -8.89 19.77
CA ARG A 119 -11.12 -9.17 18.47
C ARG A 119 -11.35 -10.68 18.25
N LYS A 120 -10.36 -11.51 18.56
CA LYS A 120 -10.49 -12.98 18.46
C LYS A 120 -11.55 -13.51 19.43
N LYS A 121 -11.67 -12.93 20.63
CA LYS A 121 -12.71 -13.27 21.61
C LYS A 121 -14.10 -12.93 21.09
N MET A 122 -14.31 -11.71 20.60
CA MET A 122 -15.59 -11.25 20.04
C MET A 122 -16.04 -12.12 18.84
N VAL A 123 -15.13 -12.42 17.92
CA VAL A 123 -15.44 -13.29 16.77
C VAL A 123 -15.84 -14.70 17.22
N LYS A 124 -15.13 -15.28 18.20
CA LYS A 124 -15.44 -16.60 18.75
C LYS A 124 -16.80 -16.62 19.46
N GLU A 125 -17.12 -15.58 20.22
CA GLU A 125 -18.38 -15.44 20.95
C GLU A 125 -19.57 -15.30 20.01
N ALA A 126 -19.48 -14.40 19.03
CA ALA A 126 -20.50 -14.24 17.99
C ALA A 126 -20.73 -15.54 17.19
N GLN A 127 -19.67 -16.28 16.88
CA GLN A 127 -19.81 -17.56 16.17
C GLN A 127 -20.41 -18.66 17.07
N ARG A 128 -20.12 -18.64 18.38
CA ARG A 128 -20.71 -19.56 19.35
C ARG A 128 -22.22 -19.31 19.49
N GLU A 129 -22.63 -18.04 19.59
CA GLU A 129 -24.04 -17.65 19.61
C GLU A 129 -24.76 -18.07 18.33
N LYS A 130 -24.18 -17.79 17.15
CA LYS A 130 -24.72 -18.26 15.85
C LYS A 130 -24.86 -19.78 15.76
N ARG A 131 -23.98 -20.54 16.41
CA ARG A 131 -24.08 -22.02 16.47
C ARG A 131 -25.22 -22.48 17.37
N LYS A 132 -25.51 -21.77 18.47
CA LYS A 132 -26.65 -22.08 19.36
C LYS A 132 -27.99 -21.97 18.64
N ASN A 133 -28.16 -20.93 17.83
CA ASN A 133 -29.43 -20.65 17.13
C ASN A 133 -29.48 -21.27 15.72
N LYS A 134 -28.49 -22.10 15.36
CA LYS A 134 -28.39 -22.70 14.02
C LYS A 134 -29.48 -23.75 13.81
N ILE A 135 -30.20 -23.64 12.69
CA ILE A 135 -31.20 -24.63 12.29
C ILE A 135 -30.55 -26.02 12.17
N PRO A 136 -31.09 -27.05 12.85
CA PRO A 136 -30.58 -28.41 12.76
C PRO A 136 -30.51 -28.94 11.32
N LYS A 137 -29.47 -29.73 11.02
CA LYS A 137 -29.19 -30.24 9.66
C LYS A 137 -30.40 -30.96 9.05
N HIS A 138 -31.09 -31.80 9.84
CA HIS A 138 -32.23 -32.58 9.36
C HIS A 138 -33.43 -31.69 8.98
N VAL A 139 -33.70 -30.62 9.72
CA VAL A 139 -34.75 -29.64 9.40
C VAL A 139 -34.43 -28.90 8.10
N LYS A 140 -33.18 -28.43 7.94
CA LYS A 140 -32.72 -27.80 6.69
C LYS A 140 -32.88 -28.75 5.49
N LYS A 141 -32.45 -30.00 5.65
CA LYS A 141 -32.55 -31.02 4.59
C LYS A 141 -33.99 -31.34 4.21
N ARG A 142 -34.91 -31.42 5.18
CA ARG A 142 -36.35 -31.64 4.91
C ARG A 142 -36.95 -30.46 4.14
N LYS A 143 -36.70 -29.21 4.58
CA LYS A 143 -37.20 -28.00 3.90
C LYS A 143 -36.69 -27.90 2.46
N GLU A 144 -35.44 -28.25 2.22
CA GLU A 144 -34.86 -28.26 0.88
C GLU A 144 -35.52 -29.31 -0.03
N LYS A 145 -35.73 -30.54 0.47
CA LYS A 145 -36.41 -31.60 -0.28
C LYS A 145 -37.85 -31.21 -0.65
N THR A 146 -38.62 -30.70 0.31
CA THR A 146 -40.02 -30.31 0.06
C THR A 146 -40.13 -29.11 -0.86
N ALA A 147 -39.22 -28.14 -0.77
CA ALA A 147 -39.17 -27.01 -1.69
C ALA A 147 -38.87 -27.45 -3.14
N LYS A 148 -37.94 -28.40 -3.33
CA LYS A 148 -37.62 -28.95 -4.66
C LYS A 148 -38.82 -29.68 -5.29
N MET A 149 -39.55 -30.47 -4.52
CA MET A 149 -40.75 -31.16 -5.00
C MET A 149 -41.89 -30.21 -5.35
N LYS A 150 -42.04 -29.10 -4.61
CA LYS A 150 -43.07 -28.08 -4.88
C LYS A 150 -42.75 -27.20 -6.10
N LYS A 151 -41.47 -27.01 -6.44
CA LYS A 151 -41.05 -26.21 -7.60
C LYS A 151 -41.25 -26.95 -8.94
N GLY A 152 -41.39 -28.28 -8.90
CA GLY A 152 -41.59 -29.12 -10.08
C GLY A 152 -43.05 -29.49 -10.37
N LYS A 153 -44.01 -28.80 -9.74
CA LYS A 153 -45.45 -28.92 -9.98
C LYS A 153 -45.97 -27.55 -10.35
#